data_AF-A0A1P8KCB6-F1
#
_entry.id   AF-A0A1P8KCB6-F1
#
_cell.length_a   1.000
_cell.length_b   1.000
_cell.length_c   1.000
_cell.angle_alpha   90.00
_cell.angle_beta   90.00
_cell.angle_gamma   90.00
#
_symmetry.space_group_name_H-M   'P 1'
#
loop_
_entity.id
_entity.type
_entity.pdbx_description
1 polymer ?
#
loop_
_entity_poly.entity_id
_entity_poly.type
_entity_poly.pdbx_seq_one_letter_code
_entity_poly.pdbx_strand_id
1 'polypeptide(L)'
;MFALLLWATSPVWALELQQQKFSDDQIFSAVVGKFQKTLQYRFNTATTDARKPLLVFGPALKFGKKVQSQSFTHLTQQELVTEQQAVFILIPNAYPDPERNALYVEYDIPSNASYGLLKVFPKDGVLAVEVEDSYRSSSGARATYGKLYEGVACRDNTEMAYRWNEYEGNRASGRCLDTMFTEFIKPF
;
A
#
# COMPACT_ATOMS: atom_id res chain seq x y z
N MET A 1 19.47 -18.83 -36.91
CA MET A 1 18.64 -18.72 -35.69
C MET A 1 19.38 -17.83 -34.70
N PHE A 2 18.99 -16.57 -34.57
CA PHE A 2 19.51 -15.67 -33.53
C PHE A 2 18.50 -15.64 -32.39
N ALA A 3 18.91 -16.13 -31.22
CA ALA A 3 18.12 -16.05 -30.01
C ALA A 3 18.12 -14.60 -29.50
N LEU A 4 16.95 -13.95 -29.54
CA LEU A 4 16.72 -12.68 -28.87
C LEU A 4 16.61 -12.93 -27.36
N LEU A 5 17.70 -12.64 -26.65
CA LEU A 5 17.70 -12.49 -25.19
C LEU A 5 16.92 -11.22 -24.85
N LEU A 6 15.66 -11.39 -24.47
CA LEU A 6 14.87 -10.36 -23.80
C LEU A 6 15.48 -10.11 -22.42
N TRP A 7 16.27 -9.05 -22.30
CA TRP A 7 16.58 -8.49 -20.98
C TRP A 7 15.27 -8.00 -20.37
N ALA A 8 14.84 -8.66 -19.30
CA ALA A 8 13.83 -8.13 -18.41
C ALA A 8 14.40 -6.84 -17.81
N THR A 9 14.01 -5.70 -18.37
CA THR A 9 14.34 -4.39 -17.81
C THR A 9 13.59 -4.26 -16.50
N SER A 10 14.27 -4.57 -15.39
CA SER A 10 13.88 -4.04 -14.09
C SER A 10 13.69 -2.53 -14.24
N PRO A 11 12.70 -1.91 -13.57
CA PRO A 11 12.49 -0.48 -13.66
C PRO A 11 13.81 0.22 -13.32
N VAL A 12 14.28 1.09 -14.22
CA VAL A 12 15.60 1.71 -14.20
C VAL A 12 15.87 2.53 -12.92
N TRP A 13 14.87 2.68 -12.06
CA TRP A 13 14.83 3.56 -10.89
C TRP A 13 15.22 2.86 -9.58
N ALA A 14 15.13 1.53 -9.53
CA ALA A 14 15.74 0.75 -8.46
C ALA A 14 17.28 0.75 -8.56
N LEU A 15 17.85 1.12 -9.71
CA LEU A 15 19.28 0.91 -9.99
C LEU A 15 20.24 1.73 -9.11
N GLU A 16 19.89 2.90 -8.60
CA GLU A 16 20.86 3.79 -7.92
C GLU A 16 20.91 3.62 -6.38
N LEU A 17 19.79 3.34 -5.70
CA LEU A 17 19.86 2.77 -4.34
C LEU A 17 20.46 1.35 -4.35
N GLN A 18 20.29 0.61 -5.45
CA GLN A 18 21.02 -0.65 -5.69
C GLN A 18 22.53 -0.44 -5.91
N GLN A 19 22.99 0.72 -6.40
CA GLN A 19 24.44 1.04 -6.40
C GLN A 19 24.99 1.13 -4.98
N GLN A 20 24.17 1.55 -4.02
CA GLN A 20 24.48 1.48 -2.59
C GLN A 20 24.10 0.14 -1.94
N LYS A 21 23.82 -0.89 -2.75
CA LYS A 21 23.54 -2.29 -2.38
C LYS A 21 22.26 -2.52 -1.56
N PHE A 22 21.29 -1.61 -1.58
CA PHE A 22 19.98 -1.88 -0.98
C PHE A 22 19.06 -2.57 -1.99
N SER A 23 18.44 -3.67 -1.55
CA SER A 23 17.40 -4.36 -2.30
C SER A 23 16.05 -3.65 -2.21
N ASP A 24 15.18 -3.90 -3.17
CA ASP A 24 13.80 -3.41 -3.16
C ASP A 24 13.07 -3.80 -1.87
N ASP A 25 13.32 -5.02 -1.37
CA ASP A 25 12.79 -5.52 -0.09
C ASP A 25 13.25 -4.64 1.10
N GLN A 26 14.51 -4.20 1.13
CA GLN A 26 15.01 -3.30 2.18
C GLN A 26 14.37 -1.91 2.09
N ILE A 27 14.25 -1.37 0.88
CA ILE A 27 13.64 -0.07 0.62
C ILE A 27 12.20 -0.06 1.09
N PHE A 28 11.41 -1.03 0.65
CA PHE A 28 10.01 -1.12 1.02
C PHE A 28 9.80 -1.56 2.47
N SER A 29 10.74 -2.30 3.06
CA SER A 29 10.72 -2.57 4.51
C SER A 29 10.87 -1.28 5.31
N ALA A 30 11.74 -0.36 4.88
CA ALA A 30 11.90 0.93 5.53
C ALA A 30 10.62 1.78 5.41
N VAL A 31 10.03 1.84 4.20
CA VAL A 31 8.75 2.53 3.94
C VAL A 31 7.63 1.98 4.82
N VAL A 32 7.45 0.65 4.85
CA VAL A 32 6.41 0.04 5.67
C VAL A 32 6.69 0.23 7.17
N GLY A 33 7.94 0.09 7.58
CA GLY A 33 8.38 0.30 8.96
C GLY A 33 8.04 1.70 9.49
N LYS A 34 8.07 2.72 8.62
CA LYS A 34 7.64 4.08 8.97
C LYS A 34 6.19 4.16 9.49
N PHE A 35 5.31 3.34 8.93
CA PHE A 35 3.88 3.38 9.24
C PHE A 35 3.39 2.20 10.09
N GLN A 36 4.25 1.20 10.35
CA GLN A 36 3.89 -0.04 11.02
C GLN A 36 3.09 0.18 12.31
N LYS A 37 3.60 1.01 13.23
CA LYS A 37 2.93 1.31 14.49
C LYS A 37 1.53 1.91 14.26
N THR A 38 1.40 2.85 13.33
CA THR A 38 0.13 3.52 13.02
C THR A 38 -0.90 2.56 12.42
N LEU A 39 -0.45 1.59 11.63
CA LEU A 39 -1.31 0.63 10.93
C LEU A 39 -1.75 -0.54 11.82
N GLN A 40 -0.90 -0.97 12.76
CA GLN A 40 -1.22 -2.09 13.66
C GLN A 40 -2.56 -1.90 14.40
N TYR A 41 -2.89 -0.68 14.81
CA TYR A 41 -4.14 -0.36 15.51
C TYR A 41 -5.36 -0.19 14.59
N ARG A 42 -5.18 -0.26 13.27
CA ARG A 42 -6.26 -0.04 12.28
C ARG A 42 -6.92 -1.32 11.82
N PHE A 43 -6.19 -2.42 11.87
CA PHE A 43 -6.75 -3.72 11.54
C PHE A 43 -7.89 -4.08 12.48
N ASN A 44 -8.95 -4.69 11.97
CA ASN A 44 -10.08 -5.06 12.82
C ASN A 44 -9.67 -6.10 13.86
N THR A 45 -10.02 -5.86 15.12
CA THR A 45 -9.58 -6.61 16.30
C THR A 45 -9.99 -8.09 16.30
N ALA A 46 -10.96 -8.50 15.48
CA ALA A 46 -11.43 -9.88 15.42
C ALA A 46 -10.41 -10.88 14.83
N THR A 47 -9.38 -10.43 14.12
CA THR A 47 -8.33 -11.32 13.57
C THR A 47 -7.22 -11.58 14.59
N THR A 48 -6.96 -12.83 14.99
CA THR A 48 -6.03 -13.13 16.10
C THR A 48 -4.57 -13.29 15.68
N ASP A 49 -4.27 -13.26 14.39
CA ASP A 49 -2.91 -13.48 13.88
C ASP A 49 -2.00 -12.25 14.05
N ALA A 50 -0.68 -12.48 14.07
CA ALA A 50 0.31 -11.41 14.06
C ALA A 50 0.21 -10.60 12.76
N ARG A 51 -0.49 -9.47 12.83
CA ARG A 51 -0.79 -8.63 11.66
C ARG A 51 0.45 -7.89 11.20
N LYS A 52 0.88 -8.17 9.98
CA LYS A 52 1.91 -7.41 9.29
C LYS A 52 1.23 -6.34 8.44
N PRO A 53 1.78 -5.11 8.36
CA PRO A 53 1.23 -4.11 7.45
C PRO A 53 1.21 -4.64 6.02
N LEU A 54 0.18 -4.29 5.26
CA LEU A 54 0.05 -4.66 3.86
C LEU A 54 0.66 -3.57 2.98
N LEU A 55 1.48 -3.98 2.01
CA LEU A 55 2.02 -3.10 0.98
C LEU A 55 1.42 -3.48 -0.37
N VAL A 56 0.93 -2.49 -1.09
CA VAL A 56 0.38 -2.64 -2.43
C VAL A 56 1.05 -1.64 -3.36
N PHE A 57 1.49 -2.10 -4.51
CA PHE A 57 1.99 -1.22 -5.56
C PHE A 57 0.87 -0.83 -6.52
N GLY A 58 0.79 0.46 -6.84
CA GLY A 58 -0.10 0.98 -7.86
C GLY A 58 0.43 0.69 -9.27
N PRO A 59 -0.39 0.96 -10.30
CA PRO A 59 -0.10 0.58 -11.68
C PRO A 59 1.13 1.30 -12.28
N ALA A 60 1.59 2.41 -11.71
CA ALA A 60 2.78 3.10 -12.20
C ALA A 60 4.08 2.33 -11.84
N LEU A 61 4.04 1.50 -10.80
CA LEU A 61 5.16 0.66 -10.39
C LEU A 61 5.07 -0.72 -11.05
N LYS A 62 5.99 -0.98 -12.00
CA LYS A 62 6.12 -2.28 -12.66
C LYS A 62 7.18 -3.11 -11.95
N PHE A 63 6.77 -3.98 -11.03
CA PHE A 63 7.65 -5.00 -10.45
C PHE A 63 7.48 -6.35 -11.14
N GLY A 64 8.59 -6.91 -11.62
CA GLY A 64 8.59 -8.22 -12.30
C GLY A 64 8.48 -9.42 -11.34
N LYS A 65 8.64 -9.22 -10.02
CA LYS A 65 8.57 -10.27 -9.00
C LYS A 65 7.96 -9.72 -7.70
N LYS A 66 7.26 -10.61 -6.97
CA LYS A 66 6.72 -10.33 -5.63
C LYS A 66 7.89 -10.04 -4.67
N VAL A 67 7.90 -8.86 -4.07
CA VAL A 67 8.83 -8.44 -3.00
C VAL A 67 8.72 -9.42 -1.84
N GLN A 68 9.83 -10.05 -1.44
CA GLN A 68 9.84 -11.15 -0.46
C GLN A 68 10.26 -10.63 0.91
N SER A 69 9.37 -9.86 1.54
CA SER A 69 9.64 -9.35 2.88
C SER A 69 9.14 -10.27 3.99
N GLN A 70 9.94 -10.40 5.06
CA GLN A 70 9.49 -10.99 6.32
C GLN A 70 8.83 -9.98 7.25
N SER A 71 9.03 -8.68 7.04
CA SER A 71 8.54 -7.59 7.91
C SER A 71 7.15 -7.08 7.53
N PHE A 72 6.70 -7.34 6.30
CA PHE A 72 5.39 -6.94 5.79
C PHE A 72 4.84 -7.96 4.79
N THR A 73 3.54 -7.87 4.51
CA THR A 73 2.90 -8.69 3.47
C THR A 73 2.72 -7.84 2.21
N HIS A 74 3.30 -8.28 1.10
CA HIS A 74 3.13 -7.62 -0.19
C HIS A 74 2.01 -8.29 -0.98
N LEU A 75 1.04 -7.51 -1.45
CA LEU A 75 -0.06 -7.95 -2.31
C LEU A 75 -0.10 -7.13 -3.60
N THR A 76 -0.44 -7.80 -4.69
CA THR A 76 -0.96 -7.12 -5.88
C THR A 76 -2.32 -6.46 -5.57
N GLN A 77 -2.72 -5.46 -6.35
CA GLN A 77 -4.07 -4.88 -6.20
C GLN A 77 -5.17 -5.95 -6.36
N GLN A 78 -4.98 -6.93 -7.25
CA GLN A 78 -5.95 -8.02 -7.41
C GLN A 78 -6.03 -8.90 -6.16
N GLU A 79 -4.90 -9.30 -5.57
CA GLU A 79 -4.88 -10.07 -4.31
C GLU A 79 -5.52 -9.25 -3.18
N LEU A 80 -5.19 -7.97 -3.04
CA LEU A 80 -5.81 -7.06 -2.06
C LEU A 80 -7.35 -7.10 -2.15
N VAL A 81 -7.88 -6.90 -3.36
CA VAL A 81 -9.33 -6.90 -3.62
C VAL A 81 -9.94 -8.28 -3.38
N THR A 82 -9.26 -9.33 -3.83
CA THR A 82 -9.70 -10.71 -3.68
C THR A 82 -9.77 -11.11 -2.22
N GLU A 83 -8.84 -10.65 -1.39
CA GLU A 83 -8.80 -10.90 0.05
C GLU A 83 -9.69 -9.94 0.86
N GLN A 84 -10.17 -8.84 0.25
CA GLN A 84 -10.99 -7.81 0.89
C GLN A 84 -10.30 -7.17 2.10
N GLN A 85 -9.06 -6.76 1.89
CA GLN A 85 -8.24 -6.08 2.89
C GLN A 85 -8.52 -4.57 2.91
N ALA A 86 -8.77 -4.00 4.09
CA ALA A 86 -9.01 -2.56 4.24
C ALA A 86 -7.79 -1.76 4.68
N VAL A 87 -6.77 -2.41 5.26
CA VAL A 87 -5.64 -1.74 5.91
C VAL A 87 -4.36 -2.02 5.14
N PHE A 88 -3.99 -1.10 4.26
CA PHE A 88 -2.81 -1.22 3.41
C PHE A 88 -2.15 0.14 3.18
N ILE A 89 -0.91 0.09 2.73
CA ILE A 89 -0.18 1.21 2.13
C ILE A 89 -0.19 0.97 0.62
N LEU A 90 -0.80 1.88 -0.13
CA LEU A 90 -0.70 1.92 -1.58
C LEU A 90 0.45 2.85 -1.96
N ILE A 91 1.41 2.35 -2.72
CA ILE A 91 2.48 3.14 -3.31
C ILE A 91 2.14 3.33 -4.78
N PRO A 92 1.51 4.45 -5.18
CA PRO A 92 1.16 4.67 -6.57
C PRO A 92 2.39 4.89 -7.44
N ASN A 93 3.43 5.52 -6.89
CA ASN A 93 4.61 5.93 -7.63
C ASN A 93 5.85 5.99 -6.71
N ALA A 94 7.03 5.80 -7.30
CA ALA A 94 8.31 6.03 -6.64
C ALA A 94 9.34 6.46 -7.68
N TYR A 95 10.10 7.51 -7.40
CA TYR A 95 11.04 8.11 -8.34
C TYR A 95 12.29 8.62 -7.61
N PRO A 96 13.47 8.58 -8.26
CA PRO A 96 14.70 9.08 -7.65
C PRO A 96 14.60 10.59 -7.46
N ASP A 97 15.24 11.10 -6.41
CA ASP A 97 15.42 12.54 -6.27
C ASP A 97 16.35 13.10 -7.37
N PRO A 98 16.32 14.43 -7.63
CA PRO A 98 17.13 15.03 -8.69
C PRO A 98 18.64 14.80 -8.54
N GLU A 99 19.12 14.69 -7.30
CA GLU A 99 20.52 14.41 -6.97
C GLU A 99 20.88 12.92 -7.00
N ARG A 100 19.88 12.05 -7.21
CA ARG A 100 19.98 10.59 -7.28
C ARG A 100 20.60 9.95 -6.03
N ASN A 101 20.45 10.60 -4.88
CA ASN A 101 20.90 10.10 -3.58
C ASN A 101 19.75 9.60 -2.71
N ALA A 102 18.50 9.82 -3.13
CA ALA A 102 17.30 9.40 -2.43
C ALA A 102 16.22 8.90 -3.40
N LEU A 103 15.22 8.23 -2.84
CA LEU A 103 14.02 7.80 -3.53
C LEU A 103 12.82 8.51 -2.89
N TYR A 104 12.09 9.26 -3.69
CA TYR A 104 10.78 9.78 -3.32
C TYR A 104 9.73 8.70 -3.54
N VAL A 105 8.92 8.44 -2.52
CA VAL A 105 7.90 7.40 -2.52
C VAL A 105 6.56 8.06 -2.18
N GLU A 106 5.68 8.15 -3.18
CA GLU A 106 4.31 8.57 -2.95
C GLU A 106 3.57 7.47 -2.20
N TYR A 107 2.72 7.83 -1.25
CA TYR A 107 1.93 6.84 -0.51
C TYR A 107 0.49 7.31 -0.30
N ASP A 108 -0.41 6.35 -0.22
CA ASP A 108 -1.79 6.49 0.24
C ASP A 108 -2.08 5.39 1.27
N ILE A 109 -2.65 5.78 2.41
CA ILE A 109 -3.12 4.91 3.48
C ILE A 109 -4.59 5.23 3.72
N PRO A 110 -5.52 4.58 2.99
CA PRO A 110 -6.94 4.90 3.08
C PRO A 110 -7.53 4.67 4.50
N SER A 111 -7.00 3.69 5.23
CA SER A 111 -7.47 3.33 6.59
C SER A 111 -7.26 4.42 7.64
N ASN A 112 -6.36 5.38 7.41
CA ASN A 112 -6.18 6.56 8.26
C ASN A 112 -6.39 7.88 7.48
N ALA A 113 -6.86 7.79 6.24
CA ALA A 113 -7.03 8.90 5.32
C ALA A 113 -5.77 9.73 5.08
N SER A 114 -4.59 9.14 5.19
CA SER A 114 -3.30 9.82 5.03
C SER A 114 -2.73 9.53 3.65
N TYR A 115 -2.14 10.55 3.03
CA TYR A 115 -1.37 10.39 1.80
C TYR A 115 -0.26 11.44 1.78
N GLY A 116 0.76 11.23 0.95
CA GLY A 116 1.84 12.19 0.81
C GLY A 116 3.08 11.61 0.15
N LEU A 117 4.23 12.17 0.52
CA LEU A 117 5.52 11.87 -0.06
C LEU A 117 6.53 11.54 1.04
N LEU A 118 7.20 10.40 0.88
CA LEU A 118 8.35 10.03 1.69
C LEU A 118 9.64 10.27 0.93
N LYS A 119 10.71 10.64 1.63
CA LYS A 119 12.08 10.57 1.14
C LYS A 119 12.78 9.39 1.81
N VAL A 120 13.24 8.43 1.01
CA VAL A 120 13.99 7.26 1.45
C VAL A 120 15.44 7.44 1.02
N PHE A 121 16.37 7.44 1.97
CA PHE A 121 17.77 7.73 1.67
C PHE A 121 18.71 6.97 2.61
N PRO A 122 19.94 6.69 2.16
CA PRO A 122 20.94 6.04 2.97
C PRO A 122 21.48 7.00 4.04
N LYS A 123 21.55 6.52 5.28
CA LYS A 123 22.10 7.25 6.42
C LYS A 123 22.79 6.25 7.36
N ASP A 124 24.06 6.48 7.67
CA ASP A 124 24.84 5.66 8.61
C ASP A 124 24.82 4.15 8.26
N GLY A 125 24.82 3.81 6.97
CA GLY A 125 24.80 2.41 6.50
C GLY A 125 23.43 1.73 6.54
N VAL A 126 22.37 2.45 6.90
CA VAL A 126 20.97 1.97 6.88
C VAL A 126 20.09 2.88 6.03
N LEU A 127 18.84 2.46 5.76
CA LEU A 127 17.86 3.32 5.10
C LEU A 127 17.10 4.15 6.15
N ALA A 128 17.15 5.47 6.00
CA ALA A 128 16.31 6.41 6.71
C ALA A 128 15.09 6.77 5.86
N VAL A 129 13.98 7.09 6.55
CA VAL A 129 12.72 7.52 5.92
C VAL A 129 12.21 8.79 6.57
N GLU A 130 12.16 9.85 5.79
CA GLU A 130 11.62 11.16 6.16
C GLU A 130 10.27 11.38 5.47
N VAL A 131 9.39 12.14 6.14
CA VAL A 131 8.10 12.55 5.59
C VAL A 131 8.32 13.95 5.04
N GLU A 132 8.28 14.09 3.73
CA GLU A 132 8.40 15.39 3.04
C GLU A 132 7.05 16.09 3.08
N ASP A 133 6.02 15.34 2.71
CA ASP A 133 4.64 15.82 2.69
C ASP A 133 3.71 14.80 3.35
N SER A 134 2.74 15.30 4.10
CA SER A 134 1.69 14.49 4.72
C SER A 134 0.39 15.26 4.81
N TYR A 135 -0.64 14.73 4.16
CA TYR A 135 -1.97 15.31 4.10
C TYR A 135 -3.01 14.31 4.60
N ARG A 136 -4.20 14.82 4.92
CA ARG A 136 -5.36 13.99 5.29
C ARG A 136 -6.59 14.33 4.48
N SER A 137 -7.23 13.33 3.89
CA SER A 137 -8.45 13.50 3.11
C SER A 137 -9.37 12.28 3.22
N SER A 138 -10.45 12.43 3.98
CA SER A 138 -11.47 11.37 4.12
C SER A 138 -12.17 11.07 2.80
N SER A 139 -12.41 12.08 1.96
CA SER A 139 -12.98 11.91 0.61
C SER A 139 -11.99 11.24 -0.34
N GLY A 140 -10.69 11.55 -0.23
CA GLY A 140 -9.63 10.86 -0.97
C GLY A 140 -9.56 9.38 -0.62
N ALA A 141 -9.55 9.05 0.68
CA ALA A 141 -9.56 7.67 1.15
C ALA A 141 -10.75 6.87 0.62
N ARG A 142 -11.94 7.48 0.69
CA ARG A 142 -13.19 6.95 0.12
C ARG A 142 -13.06 6.70 -1.38
N ALA A 143 -12.55 7.67 -2.14
CA ALA A 143 -12.32 7.51 -3.57
C ALA A 143 -11.33 6.38 -3.89
N THR A 144 -10.27 6.20 -3.08
CA THR A 144 -9.32 5.08 -3.25
C THR A 144 -10.01 3.73 -3.00
N TYR A 145 -10.81 3.58 -1.95
CA TYR A 145 -11.58 2.35 -1.74
C TYR A 145 -12.60 2.12 -2.87
N GLY A 146 -13.29 3.16 -3.34
CA GLY A 146 -14.23 3.07 -4.46
C GLY A 146 -13.60 2.51 -5.72
N LYS A 147 -12.43 3.04 -6.10
CA LYS A 147 -11.66 2.53 -7.25
C LYS A 147 -11.30 1.04 -7.14
N LEU A 148 -11.12 0.53 -5.92
CA LEU A 148 -10.68 -0.84 -5.67
C LEU A 148 -11.85 -1.82 -5.48
N TYR A 149 -12.92 -1.38 -4.83
CA TYR A 149 -13.95 -2.26 -4.27
C TYR A 149 -15.35 -2.01 -4.80
N GLU A 150 -15.63 -0.89 -5.47
CA GLU A 150 -16.98 -0.61 -5.98
C GLU A 150 -17.43 -1.72 -6.95
N GLY A 151 -18.60 -2.30 -6.69
CA GLY A 151 -19.13 -3.42 -7.46
C GLY A 151 -18.51 -4.79 -7.16
N VAL A 152 -17.57 -4.88 -6.20
CA VAL A 152 -17.02 -6.16 -5.73
C VAL A 152 -18.00 -6.81 -4.75
N ALA A 153 -18.25 -8.11 -4.91
CA ALA A 153 -19.15 -8.87 -4.03
C ALA A 153 -18.67 -8.81 -2.59
N CYS A 154 -19.50 -8.33 -1.67
CA CYS A 154 -19.12 -8.21 -0.28
C CYS A 154 -19.13 -9.59 0.39
N ARG A 155 -18.10 -9.89 1.19
CA ARG A 155 -18.06 -11.09 2.03
C ARG A 155 -17.98 -10.73 3.51
N ASP A 156 -18.83 -11.39 4.28
CA ASP A 156 -18.86 -11.22 5.72
C ASP A 156 -17.50 -11.50 6.37
N ASN A 157 -17.25 -10.83 7.48
CA ASN A 157 -16.08 -10.96 8.34
C ASN A 157 -14.74 -10.65 7.66
N THR A 158 -14.76 -9.84 6.59
CA THR A 158 -13.55 -9.31 5.94
C THR A 158 -13.18 -7.92 6.48
N GLU A 159 -11.90 -7.56 6.47
CA GLU A 159 -11.45 -6.22 6.88
C GLU A 159 -12.22 -5.10 6.15
N MET A 160 -12.51 -5.30 4.87
CA MET A 160 -13.29 -4.36 4.07
C MET A 160 -14.75 -4.27 4.52
N ALA A 161 -15.42 -5.37 4.86
CA ALA A 161 -16.79 -5.32 5.40
C ALA A 161 -16.87 -4.57 6.73
N TYR A 162 -15.90 -4.79 7.65
CA TYR A 162 -15.81 -4.02 8.89
C TYR A 162 -15.64 -2.53 8.62
N ARG A 163 -14.71 -2.17 7.73
CA ARG A 163 -14.44 -0.77 7.39
C ARG A 163 -15.60 -0.10 6.66
N TRP A 164 -16.26 -0.83 5.78
CA TRP A 164 -17.44 -0.36 5.06
C TRP A 164 -18.56 0.03 6.03
N ASN A 165 -18.81 -0.82 7.03
CA ASN A 165 -19.81 -0.52 8.06
C ASN A 165 -19.48 0.71 8.90
N GLU A 166 -18.19 0.94 9.22
CA GLU A 166 -17.77 2.18 9.88
C GLU A 166 -18.12 3.42 9.06
N TYR A 167 -18.01 3.35 7.72
CA TYR A 167 -18.34 4.46 6.83
C TYR A 167 -19.83 4.73 6.72
N GLU A 168 -20.65 3.68 6.73
CA GLU A 168 -22.12 3.74 6.68
C GLU A 168 -22.76 4.10 8.04
N GLY A 169 -21.94 4.44 9.04
CA GLY A 169 -22.43 4.79 10.38
C GLY A 169 -23.00 3.59 11.16
N ASN A 170 -22.82 2.38 10.64
CA ASN A 170 -23.14 1.15 11.35
C ASN A 170 -22.02 0.82 12.35
N ARG A 171 -22.36 0.11 13.43
CA ARG A 171 -21.36 -0.37 14.40
C ARG A 171 -20.32 -1.24 13.68
N ALA A 172 -19.10 -1.32 14.23
CA ALA A 172 -18.05 -2.23 13.75
C ALA A 172 -18.59 -3.68 13.69
N SER A 173 -18.99 -4.08 12.49
CA SER A 173 -19.65 -5.35 12.19
C SER A 173 -18.96 -5.92 10.97
N GLY A 174 -18.70 -7.22 10.97
CA GLY A 174 -18.17 -7.89 9.79
C GLY A 174 -19.23 -8.14 8.71
N ARG A 175 -20.52 -7.89 8.98
CA ARG A 175 -21.59 -8.26 8.06
C ARG A 175 -21.72 -7.29 6.89
N CYS A 176 -21.88 -7.83 5.70
CA CYS A 176 -22.22 -7.07 4.52
C CYS A 176 -23.64 -6.52 4.63
N LEU A 177 -23.79 -5.21 4.37
CA LEU A 177 -25.11 -4.56 4.30
C LEU A 177 -25.84 -4.87 3.00
N ASP A 178 -25.06 -5.09 1.94
CA ASP A 178 -25.52 -5.40 0.60
C ASP A 178 -24.69 -6.55 -0.01
N THR A 179 -25.17 -7.09 -1.13
CA THR A 179 -24.47 -8.16 -1.86
C THR A 179 -23.14 -7.71 -2.47
N MET A 180 -22.96 -6.41 -2.67
CA MET A 180 -21.78 -5.78 -3.27
C MET A 180 -21.37 -4.58 -2.41
N PHE A 181 -20.10 -4.20 -2.45
CA PHE A 181 -19.71 -2.88 -1.96
C PHE A 181 -20.21 -1.81 -2.93
N THR A 182 -20.96 -0.85 -2.41
CA THR A 182 -21.60 0.23 -3.18
C THR A 182 -21.05 1.59 -2.72
N GLU A 183 -21.27 2.66 -3.49
CA GLU A 183 -21.29 4.06 -3.02
C GLU A 183 -20.13 4.58 -2.15
N PHE A 184 -18.88 4.36 -2.52
CA PHE A 184 -17.75 4.99 -1.83
C PHE A 184 -17.62 6.51 -2.08
N ILE A 185 -18.18 7.01 -3.17
CA ILE A 185 -17.87 8.34 -3.73
C ILE A 185 -18.98 9.37 -3.46
N LYS A 186 -20.13 8.97 -2.89
CA LYS A 186 -21.21 9.94 -2.67
C LYS A 186 -20.82 10.98 -1.62
N PRO A 187 -21.04 12.27 -1.89
CA PRO A 187 -21.01 13.29 -0.86
C PRO A 187 -22.21 13.06 0.06
N PHE A 188 -21.96 12.98 1.37
CA PHE A 188 -23.01 13.16 2.37
C PHE A 188 -23.40 14.65 2.43
#